data_AF-A0A6A3BCA1-F1
#
_entry.id   AF-A0A6A3BCA1-F1
#
_cell.length_a   1.000
_cell.length_b   1.000
_cell.length_c   1.000
_cell.angle_alpha   90.00
_cell.angle_beta   90.00
_cell.angle_gamma   90.00
#
_symmetry.space_group_name_H-M   'P 1'
#
loop_
_entity.id
_entity.type
_entity.pdbx_description
1 polymer ?
#
loop_
_entity_poly.entity_id
_entity_poly.type
_entity_poly.pdbx_seq_one_letter_code
_entity_poly.pdbx_strand_id
1 'polypeptide(L)'
;MVLSLVADGGSFSSKSTLQILDLEAAKTMSRHVALYNSVSDDEFLNLRQGPMKSRGVAFLNSIDEGYLLGLACKEKLEDLGHAVAVVSRFSKKCNDEELNRFDIVYHFGHKKQKVDTFRSGEHRRSSGTCVSLQNLIVTAERCFHSTTSIGDEARENMFEMLPISLKQVLRRKLKGQWSKDSEESDGGQGLTHGWEEALEDIIGWLAPMAVDTLRWQQERELEQQELDVRQTVLLLQTLHFSDLEKTEVAIVEVLVGLSCIYRYENLRGRHVDGCRWL
;
A
#
# COMPACT_ATOMS: atom_id res chain seq x y z
N MET A 1 -21.54 14.63 34.07
CA MET A 1 -21.45 16.08 33.83
C MET A 1 -21.57 16.32 32.33
N VAL A 2 -22.73 15.95 31.80
CA VAL A 2 -23.08 15.99 30.37
C VAL A 2 -24.40 16.73 30.31
N LEU A 3 -24.39 17.81 29.51
CA LEU A 3 -25.52 18.51 28.92
C LEU A 3 -26.63 18.99 29.87
N SER A 4 -26.59 20.29 30.16
CA SER A 4 -27.81 21.08 30.32
C SER A 4 -27.57 22.40 29.62
N LEU A 5 -28.22 22.59 28.48
CA LEU A 5 -28.62 23.91 27.98
C LEU A 5 -29.75 23.69 26.97
N VAL A 6 -30.97 23.73 27.50
CA VAL A 6 -32.15 24.11 26.74
C VAL A 6 -32.06 25.61 26.52
N ALA A 7 -32.07 26.03 25.25
CA ALA A 7 -32.50 27.36 24.85
C ALA A 7 -33.40 27.20 23.63
N ASP A 8 -34.68 27.45 23.87
CA ASP A 8 -35.75 27.55 22.89
C ASP A 8 -35.60 28.84 22.06
N GLY A 9 -36.02 28.83 20.80
CA GLY A 9 -36.13 30.04 19.96
C GLY A 9 -35.25 30.09 18.70
N GLY A 10 -35.80 29.60 17.58
CA GLY A 10 -35.66 30.18 16.23
C GLY A 10 -34.28 30.47 15.63
N SER A 11 -33.70 29.49 14.93
CA SER A 11 -33.01 29.71 13.64
C SER A 11 -32.70 28.35 13.01
N PHE A 12 -33.28 28.04 11.86
CA PHE A 12 -33.00 26.81 11.10
C PHE A 12 -31.52 26.72 10.63
N SER A 13 -30.71 27.78 10.79
CA SER A 13 -29.30 27.84 10.41
C SER A 13 -28.31 27.40 11.51
N SER A 14 -28.71 27.46 12.80
CA SER A 14 -27.82 27.11 13.93
C SER A 14 -27.80 25.60 14.21
N LYS A 15 -28.92 24.92 13.97
CA LYS A 15 -29.08 23.49 14.25
C LYS A 15 -28.22 22.59 13.35
N SER A 16 -28.12 22.91 12.06
CA SER A 16 -27.23 22.21 11.12
C SER A 16 -25.76 22.47 11.44
N THR A 17 -25.40 23.70 11.79
CA THR A 17 -24.04 24.07 12.20
C THR A 17 -23.61 23.32 13.46
N LEU A 18 -24.48 23.22 14.47
CA LEU A 18 -24.23 22.50 15.71
C LEU A 18 -24.10 20.98 15.45
N GLN A 19 -24.97 20.40 14.63
CA GLN A 19 -24.89 19.00 14.22
C GLN A 19 -23.61 18.66 13.45
N ILE A 20 -23.14 19.56 12.56
CA ILE A 20 -21.89 19.39 11.82
C ILE A 20 -20.69 19.42 12.78
N LEU A 21 -20.68 20.36 13.74
CA LEU A 21 -19.63 20.48 14.74
C LEU A 21 -19.58 19.26 15.67
N ASP A 22 -20.72 18.77 16.14
CA ASP A 22 -20.81 17.59 17.01
C ASP A 22 -20.30 16.33 16.30
N LEU A 23 -20.66 16.16 15.02
CA LEU A 23 -20.21 15.02 14.22
C LEU A 23 -18.69 15.07 13.97
N GLU A 24 -18.15 16.23 13.63
CA GLU A 24 -16.72 16.39 13.34
C GLU A 24 -15.88 16.34 14.64
N ALA A 25 -16.42 16.78 15.78
CA ALA A 25 -15.84 16.53 17.10
C ALA A 25 -15.83 15.05 17.45
N ALA A 26 -16.93 14.32 17.22
CA ALA A 26 -16.99 12.87 17.43
C ALA A 26 -15.98 12.11 16.55
N LYS A 27 -15.84 12.49 15.26
CA LYS A 27 -14.80 11.97 14.34
C LYS A 27 -13.40 12.19 14.90
N THR A 28 -13.15 13.37 15.44
CA THR A 28 -11.84 13.72 15.99
C THR A 28 -11.52 12.94 17.26
N MET A 29 -12.49 12.80 18.18
CA MET A 29 -12.33 12.05 19.41
C MET A 29 -12.12 10.56 19.17
N SER A 30 -12.91 9.96 18.27
CA SER A 30 -12.76 8.54 17.91
C SER A 30 -11.37 8.26 17.32
N ARG A 31 -10.92 9.11 16.38
CA ARG A 31 -9.57 9.02 15.81
C ARG A 31 -8.47 9.13 16.85
N HIS A 32 -8.63 10.02 17.83
CA HIS A 32 -7.62 10.19 18.88
C HIS A 32 -7.50 8.94 19.76
N VAL A 33 -8.63 8.31 20.11
CA VAL A 33 -8.65 7.05 20.85
C VAL A 33 -8.02 5.91 20.03
N ALA A 34 -8.35 5.82 18.73
CA ALA A 34 -7.75 4.83 17.83
C ALA A 34 -6.22 5.01 17.71
N LEU A 35 -5.75 6.26 17.56
CA LEU A 35 -4.33 6.57 17.54
C LEU A 35 -3.64 6.18 18.85
N TYR A 36 -4.22 6.54 20.00
CA TYR A 36 -3.69 6.19 21.31
C TYR A 36 -3.56 4.67 21.48
N ASN A 37 -4.60 3.90 21.11
CA ASN A 37 -4.55 2.44 21.18
C ASN A 37 -3.50 1.84 20.24
N SER A 38 -3.28 2.45 19.07
CA SER A 38 -2.28 1.98 18.09
C SER A 38 -0.82 2.15 18.51
N VAL A 39 -0.55 2.94 19.56
CA VAL A 39 0.80 3.14 20.12
C VAL A 39 0.96 2.37 21.45
N SER A 40 0.04 1.46 21.76
CA SER A 40 0.19 0.57 22.92
C SER A 40 1.37 -0.41 22.75
N ASP A 41 1.92 -0.89 23.86
CA ASP A 41 3.04 -1.84 23.86
C ASP A 41 2.68 -3.13 23.10
N ASP A 42 1.44 -3.61 23.21
CA ASP A 42 0.96 -4.79 22.50
C ASP A 42 0.94 -4.58 20.99
N GLU A 43 0.46 -3.43 20.51
CA GLU A 43 0.45 -3.10 19.08
C GLU A 43 1.87 -2.92 18.54
N PHE A 44 2.77 -2.34 19.34
CA PHE A 44 4.18 -2.22 19.00
C PHE A 44 4.88 -3.59 18.90
N LEU A 45 4.59 -4.50 19.84
CA LEU A 45 5.09 -5.87 19.80
C LEU A 45 4.53 -6.63 18.59
N ASN A 46 3.24 -6.50 18.30
CA ASN A 46 2.61 -7.08 17.10
C ASN A 46 3.29 -6.58 15.83
N LEU A 47 3.57 -5.28 15.75
CA LEU A 47 4.27 -4.67 14.63
C LEU A 47 5.67 -5.26 14.44
N ARG A 48 6.44 -5.36 15.53
CA ARG A 48 7.82 -5.88 15.55
C ARG A 48 7.91 -7.35 15.20
N GLN A 49 6.92 -8.15 15.62
CA GLN A 49 6.94 -9.60 15.40
C GLN A 49 6.27 -10.03 14.10
N GLY A 50 5.39 -9.21 13.52
CA GLY A 50 4.69 -9.53 12.27
C GLY A 50 5.20 -8.69 11.09
N PRO A 51 4.57 -7.55 10.77
CA PRO A 51 4.81 -6.79 9.54
C PRO A 51 6.28 -6.46 9.25
N MET A 52 7.04 -6.04 10.26
CA MET A 52 8.45 -5.64 10.10
C MET A 52 9.37 -6.79 9.69
N LYS A 53 8.98 -8.03 10.00
CA LYS A 53 9.73 -9.25 9.66
C LYS A 53 9.27 -9.90 8.37
N SER A 54 8.23 -9.35 7.74
CA SER A 54 7.76 -9.89 6.47
C SER A 54 8.82 -9.74 5.39
N ARG A 55 8.92 -10.75 4.53
CA ARG A 55 9.91 -10.76 3.44
C ARG A 55 9.74 -9.59 2.48
N GLY A 56 8.50 -9.20 2.19
CA GLY A 56 8.21 -8.05 1.32
C GLY A 56 8.76 -6.74 1.88
N VAL A 57 8.56 -6.48 3.18
CA VAL A 57 9.11 -5.30 3.86
C VAL A 57 10.64 -5.34 3.89
N ALA A 58 11.23 -6.49 4.23
CA ALA A 58 12.68 -6.68 4.28
C ALA A 58 13.35 -6.44 2.90
N PHE A 59 12.73 -6.97 1.83
CA PHE A 59 13.27 -6.87 0.48
C PHE A 59 13.07 -5.48 -0.13
N LEU A 60 11.85 -4.94 -0.05
CA LEU A 60 11.48 -3.70 -0.72
C LEU A 60 11.83 -2.45 0.08
N ASN A 61 11.83 -2.48 1.41
CA ASN A 61 12.06 -1.29 2.24
C ASN A 61 13.43 -1.35 2.92
N SER A 62 13.53 -2.14 3.98
CA SER A 62 14.73 -2.23 4.83
C SER A 62 14.63 -3.42 5.77
N ILE A 63 15.79 -3.92 6.18
CA ILE A 63 15.95 -4.92 7.26
C ILE A 63 16.24 -4.27 8.62
N ASP A 64 16.54 -2.97 8.64
CA ASP A 64 16.85 -2.25 9.87
C ASP A 64 15.55 -1.96 10.63
N GLU A 65 15.40 -2.63 11.78
CA GLU A 65 14.25 -2.48 12.66
C GLU A 65 14.09 -1.03 13.15
N GLY A 66 15.19 -0.34 13.47
CA GLY A 66 15.14 1.05 13.92
C GLY A 66 14.65 2.00 12.84
N TYR A 67 15.05 1.75 11.59
CA TYR A 67 14.55 2.47 10.42
C TYR A 67 13.05 2.26 10.21
N LEU A 68 12.60 1.00 10.20
CA LEU A 68 11.19 0.64 10.00
C LEU A 68 10.31 1.19 11.12
N LEU A 69 10.81 1.20 12.35
CA LEU A 69 10.11 1.77 13.48
C LEU A 69 10.02 3.29 13.38
N GLY A 70 11.11 3.94 13.00
CA GLY A 70 11.11 5.38 12.71
C GLY A 70 10.07 5.75 11.65
N LEU A 71 9.88 4.90 10.64
CA LEU A 71 8.85 5.09 9.62
C LEU A 71 7.43 4.96 10.17
N ALA A 72 7.16 3.91 10.97
CA ALA A 72 5.87 3.72 11.63
C ALA A 72 5.53 4.88 12.57
N CYS A 73 6.49 5.31 13.40
CA CYS A 73 6.32 6.46 14.29
C CYS A 73 6.07 7.75 13.51
N LYS A 74 6.75 7.94 12.37
CA LYS A 74 6.53 9.10 11.50
C LYS A 74 5.11 9.12 10.94
N GLU A 75 4.59 7.99 10.45
CA GLU A 75 3.21 7.88 9.97
C GLU A 75 2.21 8.22 11.08
N LYS A 76 2.36 7.65 12.28
CA LYS A 76 1.48 7.94 13.42
C LYS A 76 1.57 9.40 13.88
N LEU A 77 2.76 10.00 13.82
CA LEU A 77 2.94 11.41 14.13
C LEU A 77 2.28 12.32 13.08
N GLU A 78 2.30 11.94 11.80
CA GLU A 78 1.56 12.63 10.74
C GLU A 78 0.05 12.57 11.00
N ASP A 79 -0.49 11.41 11.39
CA ASP A 79 -1.91 11.26 11.75
C ASP A 79 -2.30 12.09 12.99
N LEU A 80 -1.45 12.12 14.01
CA LEU A 80 -1.62 13.00 15.16
C LEU A 80 -1.62 14.47 14.75
N GLY A 81 -0.72 14.87 13.84
CA GLY A 81 -0.67 16.22 13.28
C GLY A 81 -1.98 16.62 12.58
N HIS A 82 -2.59 15.71 11.82
CA HIS A 82 -3.91 15.95 11.22
C HIS A 82 -5.00 16.13 12.27
N ALA A 83 -5.04 15.27 13.30
CA ALA A 83 -6.00 15.39 14.39
C ALA A 83 -5.87 16.73 15.12
N VAL A 84 -4.64 17.16 15.41
CA VAL A 84 -4.34 18.45 16.05
C VAL A 84 -4.77 19.62 15.19
N ALA A 85 -4.59 19.55 13.87
CA ALA A 85 -5.04 20.61 12.96
C ALA A 85 -6.57 20.77 13.00
N VAL A 86 -7.31 19.67 13.11
CA VAL A 86 -8.76 19.71 13.30
C VAL A 86 -9.11 20.31 14.67
N VAL A 87 -8.51 19.81 15.76
CA VAL A 87 -8.75 20.35 17.12
C VAL A 87 -8.44 21.84 17.20
N SER A 88 -7.35 22.31 16.58
CA SER A 88 -6.97 23.72 16.53
C SER A 88 -8.02 24.59 15.84
N ARG A 89 -8.73 24.05 14.84
CA ARG A 89 -9.82 24.76 14.17
C ARG A 89 -11.07 24.82 15.04
N PHE A 90 -11.34 23.79 15.84
CA PHE A 90 -12.43 23.79 16.81
C PHE A 90 -12.16 24.74 17.97
N SER A 91 -10.94 24.69 18.50
CA SER A 91 -10.56 25.41 19.70
C SER A 91 -10.63 26.93 19.52
N LYS A 92 -10.38 27.42 18.29
CA LYS A 92 -10.57 28.84 17.90
C LYS A 92 -12.03 29.32 17.95
N LYS A 93 -12.99 28.39 17.95
CA LYS A 93 -14.42 28.68 18.06
C LYS A 93 -14.91 28.59 19.51
N CYS A 94 -14.07 28.19 20.45
CA CYS A 94 -14.40 28.12 21.87
C CYS A 94 -14.27 29.50 22.53
N ASN A 95 -15.17 29.80 23.46
CA ASN A 95 -15.09 31.02 24.29
C ASN A 95 -14.00 30.93 25.38
N ASP A 96 -13.43 29.75 25.57
CA ASP A 96 -12.37 29.48 26.54
C ASP A 96 -11.00 29.91 25.99
N GLU A 97 -10.28 30.73 26.76
CA GLU A 97 -9.04 31.37 26.33
C GLU A 97 -7.85 30.39 26.25
N GLU A 98 -7.86 29.31 27.05
CA GLU A 98 -6.81 28.28 27.00
C GLU A 98 -6.98 27.40 25.76
N LEU A 99 -8.22 27.01 25.44
CA LEU A 99 -8.54 26.29 24.20
C LEU A 99 -8.20 27.12 22.96
N ASN A 100 -8.47 28.43 22.98
CA ASN A 100 -8.13 29.30 21.86
C ASN A 100 -6.61 29.40 21.61
N ARG A 101 -5.78 29.07 22.61
CA ARG A 101 -4.31 29.03 22.51
C ARG A 101 -3.74 27.62 22.27
N PHE A 102 -4.59 26.62 22.05
CA PHE A 102 -4.18 25.23 21.86
C PHE A 102 -3.13 25.06 20.74
N ASP A 103 -3.31 25.74 19.61
CA ASP A 103 -2.40 25.66 18.47
C ASP A 103 -0.98 26.15 18.84
N ILE A 104 -0.90 27.26 19.59
CA ILE A 104 0.36 27.80 20.11
C ILE A 104 1.03 26.80 21.06
N VAL A 105 0.30 26.27 22.03
CA VAL A 105 0.83 25.32 23.04
C VAL A 105 1.36 24.06 22.37
N TYR A 106 0.59 23.49 21.44
CA TYR A 106 0.99 22.28 20.71
C TYR A 106 2.24 22.52 19.85
N HIS A 107 2.28 23.61 19.09
CA HIS A 107 3.43 23.94 18.24
C HIS A 107 4.69 24.30 19.05
N PHE A 108 4.55 24.90 20.23
CA PHE A 108 5.68 25.21 21.11
C PHE A 108 6.29 23.94 21.71
N GLY A 109 5.47 22.98 22.12
CA GLY A 109 5.91 21.66 22.58
C GLY A 109 6.61 20.86 21.47
N HIS A 110 6.05 20.85 20.26
CA HIS A 110 6.58 20.11 19.12
C HIS A 110 7.95 20.65 18.62
N LYS A 111 8.22 21.95 18.75
CA LYS A 111 9.54 22.52 18.38
C LYS A 111 10.68 22.08 19.29
N LYS A 112 10.41 21.69 20.54
CA LYS A 112 11.43 21.16 21.46
C LYS A 112 11.87 19.72 21.12
N GLN A 113 11.03 18.95 20.42
CA GLN A 113 11.27 17.54 20.11
C GLN A 113 11.81 17.30 18.69
N LYS A 114 11.92 18.35 17.86
CA LYS A 114 12.30 18.26 16.45
C LYS A 114 13.81 18.00 16.19
N VAL A 115 14.60 17.65 17.22
CA VAL A 115 16.07 17.49 17.08
C VAL A 115 16.51 16.07 16.73
N ASP A 116 15.70 15.03 16.95
CA ASP A 116 16.11 13.65 16.60
C ASP A 116 15.23 12.98 15.53
N THR A 117 14.37 13.74 14.83
CA THR A 117 13.51 13.16 13.79
C THR A 117 14.35 12.76 12.57
N PHE A 118 14.59 11.47 12.47
CA PHE A 118 15.13 10.69 11.37
C PHE A 118 14.95 11.40 10.00
N ARG A 119 16.06 11.86 9.40
CA ARG A 119 16.09 12.39 8.01
C ARG A 119 15.95 11.21 7.04
N SER A 120 14.76 10.59 6.99
CA SER A 120 14.48 9.62 5.93
C SER A 120 14.28 10.37 4.63
N GLY A 121 15.15 10.09 3.65
CA GLY A 121 15.00 10.59 2.29
C GLY A 121 13.59 10.33 1.75
N GLU A 122 13.12 11.27 0.93
CA GLU A 122 11.80 11.28 0.30
C GLU A 122 11.61 10.06 -0.63
N HIS A 123 11.26 8.91 -0.06
CA HIS A 123 10.87 7.71 -0.82
C HIS A 123 9.36 7.52 -0.92
N ARG A 124 8.56 8.53 -0.52
CA ARG A 124 7.10 8.45 -0.62
C ARG A 124 6.68 8.62 -2.08
N ARG A 125 6.16 7.56 -2.69
CA ARG A 125 5.63 7.59 -4.06
C ARG A 125 4.34 8.38 -4.17
N SER A 126 4.09 8.86 -5.39
CA SER A 126 2.77 9.33 -5.79
C SER A 126 1.74 8.20 -5.77
N SER A 127 0.54 8.49 -5.26
CA SER A 127 -0.55 7.52 -5.14
C SER A 127 -0.87 6.81 -6.47
N GLY A 128 -0.88 7.57 -7.58
CA GLY A 128 -1.19 7.01 -8.90
C GLY A 128 -0.21 5.90 -9.35
N THR A 129 1.08 6.04 -9.04
CA THR A 129 2.06 4.99 -9.38
C THR A 129 1.85 3.72 -8.55
N CYS A 130 1.51 3.87 -7.26
CA CYS A 130 1.26 2.73 -6.38
C CYS A 130 0.05 1.92 -6.85
N VAL A 131 -1.03 2.60 -7.23
CA VAL A 131 -2.24 1.97 -7.80
C VAL A 131 -1.92 1.17 -9.06
N SER A 132 -1.13 1.74 -9.98
CA SER A 132 -0.75 1.03 -11.20
C SER A 132 0.06 -0.24 -10.94
N LEU A 133 1.05 -0.17 -10.04
CA LEU A 133 1.90 -1.32 -9.68
C LEU A 133 1.12 -2.39 -8.92
N GLN A 134 0.26 -1.98 -8.00
CA GLN A 134 -0.63 -2.85 -7.26
C GLN A 134 -1.55 -3.65 -8.21
N ASN A 135 -2.26 -2.96 -9.11
CA ASN A 135 -3.18 -3.60 -10.05
C ASN A 135 -2.47 -4.61 -10.96
N LEU A 136 -1.23 -4.33 -11.32
CA LEU A 136 -0.39 -5.21 -12.10
C LEU A 136 -0.01 -6.47 -11.30
N ILE A 137 0.43 -6.32 -10.05
CA ILE A 137 0.79 -7.45 -9.17
C ILE A 137 -0.43 -8.34 -8.92
N VAL A 138 -1.57 -7.74 -8.55
CA VAL A 138 -2.82 -8.49 -8.28
C VAL A 138 -3.31 -9.20 -9.54
N THR A 139 -3.19 -8.56 -10.70
CA THR A 139 -3.48 -9.22 -11.98
C THR A 139 -2.53 -10.37 -12.23
N ALA A 140 -1.22 -10.16 -12.09
CA ALA A 140 -0.20 -11.20 -12.32
C ALA A 140 -0.34 -12.40 -11.38
N GLU A 141 -0.65 -12.19 -10.10
CA GLU A 141 -0.96 -13.26 -9.14
C GLU A 141 -2.18 -14.06 -9.59
N ARG A 142 -3.26 -13.38 -9.99
CA ARG A 142 -4.46 -14.04 -10.50
C ARG A 142 -4.16 -14.83 -11.76
N CYS A 143 -3.31 -14.32 -12.66
CA CYS A 143 -2.84 -15.01 -13.85
C CYS A 143 -2.10 -16.31 -13.51
N PHE A 144 -1.22 -16.26 -12.51
CA PHE A 144 -0.45 -17.42 -12.05
C PHE A 144 -1.35 -18.52 -11.49
N HIS A 145 -2.35 -18.16 -10.68
CA HIS A 145 -3.25 -19.12 -10.05
C HIS A 145 -4.43 -19.55 -10.94
N SER A 146 -4.79 -18.76 -11.95
CA SER A 146 -5.80 -19.16 -12.92
C SER A 146 -5.17 -20.05 -13.99
N THR A 147 -5.55 -21.33 -14.03
CA THR A 147 -5.23 -22.31 -15.10
C THR A 147 -5.87 -21.96 -16.46
N THR A 148 -6.09 -20.67 -16.72
CA THR A 148 -6.71 -20.17 -17.93
C THR A 148 -5.59 -19.63 -18.81
N SER A 149 -5.38 -20.26 -19.97
CA SER A 149 -4.55 -19.70 -21.05
C SER A 149 -5.02 -18.26 -21.31
N ILE A 150 -4.28 -17.28 -20.79
CA ILE A 150 -4.56 -15.88 -21.02
C ILE A 150 -4.49 -15.67 -22.53
N GLY A 151 -5.63 -15.34 -23.14
CA GLY A 151 -5.68 -15.01 -24.56
C GLY A 151 -4.69 -13.89 -24.86
N ASP A 152 -4.10 -13.91 -26.05
CA ASP A 152 -3.11 -12.91 -26.47
C ASP A 152 -3.56 -11.46 -26.22
N GLU A 153 -4.88 -11.20 -26.31
CA GLU A 153 -5.52 -9.92 -26.02
C GLU A 153 -5.44 -9.48 -24.55
N ALA A 154 -5.64 -10.38 -23.59
CA ALA A 154 -5.54 -10.06 -22.17
C ALA A 154 -4.07 -9.82 -21.75
N ARG A 155 -3.14 -10.53 -22.38
CA ARG A 155 -1.71 -10.28 -22.26
C ARG A 155 -1.36 -8.89 -22.81
N GLU A 156 -1.78 -8.58 -24.04
CA GLU A 156 -1.57 -7.28 -24.68
C GLU A 156 -2.15 -6.13 -23.84
N ASN A 157 -3.36 -6.30 -23.29
CA ASN A 157 -3.98 -5.33 -22.39
C ASN A 157 -3.15 -5.12 -21.10
N MET A 158 -2.59 -6.19 -20.52
CA MET A 158 -1.69 -6.06 -19.37
C MET A 158 -0.39 -5.33 -19.73
N PHE A 159 0.17 -5.62 -20.91
CA PHE A 159 1.31 -4.88 -21.44
C PHE A 159 0.99 -3.42 -21.71
N GLU A 160 -0.25 -3.09 -22.08
CA GLU A 160 -0.67 -1.72 -22.32
C GLU A 160 -0.81 -0.90 -21.02
N MET A 161 -1.25 -1.52 -19.92
CA MET A 161 -1.35 -0.88 -18.60
C MET A 161 0.00 -0.61 -17.93
N LEU A 162 1.11 -1.17 -18.43
CA LEU A 162 2.43 -0.98 -17.84
C LEU A 162 2.91 0.48 -17.98
N PRO A 163 3.51 1.06 -16.93
CA PRO A 163 4.35 2.25 -17.05
C PRO A 163 5.42 2.08 -18.14
N ILE A 164 5.72 3.19 -18.85
CA ILE A 164 6.66 3.18 -19.98
C ILE A 164 8.05 2.66 -19.55
N SER A 165 8.49 2.97 -18.32
CA SER A 165 9.73 2.46 -17.71
C SER A 165 9.75 0.93 -17.70
N LEU A 166 8.69 0.32 -17.18
CA LEU A 166 8.52 -1.12 -17.09
C LEU A 166 8.42 -1.79 -18.46
N LYS A 167 7.69 -1.19 -19.42
CA LYS A 167 7.63 -1.72 -20.81
C LYS A 167 9.03 -1.83 -21.43
N GLN A 168 9.89 -0.82 -21.23
CA GLN A 168 11.23 -0.80 -21.80
C GLN A 168 12.16 -1.86 -21.18
N VAL A 169 12.13 -2.02 -19.86
CA VAL A 169 12.92 -3.04 -19.15
C VAL A 169 12.47 -4.44 -19.55
N LEU A 170 11.16 -4.67 -19.57
CA LEU A 170 10.56 -5.95 -19.92
C LEU A 170 10.88 -6.36 -21.36
N ARG A 171 10.78 -5.43 -22.33
CA ARG A 171 11.17 -5.69 -23.72
C ARG A 171 12.64 -6.08 -23.86
N ARG A 172 13.54 -5.42 -23.10
CA ARG A 172 14.98 -5.76 -23.11
C ARG A 172 15.24 -7.15 -22.55
N LYS A 173 14.64 -7.50 -21.40
CA LYS A 173 14.80 -8.82 -20.78
C LYS A 173 14.21 -9.93 -21.66
N LEU A 174 13.01 -9.74 -22.22
CA LEU A 174 12.41 -10.71 -23.14
C LEU A 174 13.26 -10.93 -24.39
N LYS A 175 13.73 -9.86 -25.04
CA LYS A 175 14.59 -9.97 -26.23
C LYS A 175 15.90 -10.73 -25.93
N GLY A 176 16.50 -10.47 -24.77
CA GLY A 176 17.73 -11.15 -24.35
C GLY A 176 17.54 -12.64 -24.06
N GLN A 177 16.41 -13.04 -23.46
CA GLN A 177 16.10 -14.45 -23.22
C GLN A 177 15.75 -15.18 -24.51
N TRP A 178 14.99 -14.56 -25.41
CA TRP A 178 14.60 -15.20 -26.69
C TRP A 178 15.80 -15.49 -27.60
N SER A 179 16.87 -14.69 -27.53
CA SER A 179 18.11 -14.97 -28.25
C SER A 179 18.92 -16.12 -27.66
N LYS A 180 18.78 -16.42 -26.36
CA LYS A 180 19.52 -17.52 -25.70
C LYS A 180 18.85 -18.88 -25.89
N ASP A 181 17.52 -18.94 -25.87
CA ASP A 181 16.76 -20.17 -26.11
C ASP A 181 16.91 -20.72 -27.55
N SER A 182 17.47 -19.92 -28.47
CA SER A 182 17.73 -20.36 -29.86
C SER A 182 18.98 -21.25 -30.00
N GLU A 183 19.82 -21.35 -28.96
CA GLU A 183 21.09 -22.11 -29.00
C GLU A 183 21.12 -23.35 -28.09
N GLU A 184 20.23 -23.47 -27.09
CA GLU A 184 20.12 -24.65 -26.22
C GLU A 184 18.88 -25.50 -26.56
N SER A 185 19.07 -26.44 -27.49
CA SER A 185 18.13 -27.51 -27.78
C SER A 185 18.50 -28.75 -26.97
N ASP A 186 18.10 -28.82 -25.69
CA ASP A 186 17.76 -30.06 -24.99
C ASP A 186 17.15 -29.74 -23.61
N GLY A 187 16.01 -30.37 -23.25
CA GLY A 187 15.50 -30.35 -21.86
C GLY A 187 14.41 -29.32 -21.47
N GLY A 188 13.40 -29.10 -22.32
CA GLY A 188 12.30 -28.13 -22.06
C GLY A 188 11.37 -28.40 -20.85
N GLN A 189 11.53 -29.51 -20.12
CA GLN A 189 10.72 -29.83 -18.92
C GLN A 189 11.32 -29.35 -17.60
N GLY A 190 12.65 -29.22 -17.49
CA GLY A 190 13.30 -28.73 -16.26
C GLY A 190 13.14 -27.21 -16.08
N LEU A 191 13.07 -26.46 -17.19
CA LEU A 191 12.95 -25.01 -17.18
C LEU A 191 11.59 -24.55 -16.66
N THR A 192 10.49 -25.22 -17.02
CA THR A 192 9.14 -24.77 -16.60
C THR A 192 8.94 -24.88 -15.10
N HIS A 193 9.43 -25.95 -14.48
CA HIS A 193 9.28 -26.15 -13.03
C HIS A 193 10.12 -25.13 -12.22
N GLY A 194 11.34 -24.83 -12.68
CA GLY A 194 12.18 -23.82 -12.02
C GLY A 194 11.60 -22.40 -12.08
N TRP A 195 10.88 -22.06 -13.16
CA TRP A 195 10.14 -20.79 -13.21
C TRP A 195 8.94 -20.81 -12.26
N GLU A 196 8.13 -21.88 -12.24
CA GLU A 196 6.95 -21.98 -11.37
C GLU A 196 7.30 -21.78 -9.88
N GLU A 197 8.33 -22.47 -9.39
CA GLU A 197 8.82 -22.31 -8.00
C GLU A 197 9.32 -20.88 -7.73
N ALA A 198 10.07 -20.29 -8.67
CA ALA A 198 10.57 -18.93 -8.53
C ALA A 198 9.43 -17.88 -8.57
N LEU A 199 8.40 -18.07 -9.39
CA LEU A 199 7.22 -17.21 -9.41
C LEU A 199 6.43 -17.33 -8.11
N GLU A 200 6.19 -18.54 -7.62
CA GLU A 200 5.49 -18.78 -6.36
C GLU A 200 6.24 -18.09 -5.21
N ASP A 201 7.57 -18.18 -5.20
CA ASP A 201 8.42 -17.51 -4.23
C ASP A 201 8.33 -15.98 -4.31
N ILE A 202 8.38 -15.39 -5.51
CA ILE A 202 8.29 -13.93 -5.68
C ILE A 202 6.89 -13.42 -5.36
N ILE A 203 5.85 -14.06 -5.91
CA ILE A 203 4.45 -13.69 -5.71
C ILE A 203 4.08 -13.83 -4.22
N GLY A 204 4.58 -14.86 -3.53
CA GLY A 204 4.27 -15.13 -2.13
C GLY A 204 4.61 -13.99 -1.16
N TRP A 205 5.63 -13.17 -1.46
CA TRP A 205 5.93 -11.97 -0.66
C TRP A 205 5.49 -10.66 -1.32
N LEU A 206 5.36 -10.61 -2.65
CA LEU A 206 5.00 -9.39 -3.38
C LEU A 206 3.49 -9.13 -3.40
N ALA A 207 2.68 -10.17 -3.53
CA ALA A 207 1.22 -10.06 -3.55
C ALA A 207 0.64 -9.49 -2.24
N PRO A 208 1.05 -9.93 -1.04
CA PRO A 208 0.59 -9.32 0.21
C PRO A 208 0.86 -7.81 0.29
N MET A 209 2.01 -7.33 -0.22
CA MET A 209 2.34 -5.90 -0.24
C MET A 209 1.39 -5.11 -1.15
N ALA A 210 0.97 -5.69 -2.28
CA ALA A 210 -0.01 -5.08 -3.18
C ALA A 210 -1.40 -5.05 -2.54
N VAL A 211 -1.84 -6.15 -1.95
CA VAL A 211 -3.12 -6.23 -1.22
C VAL A 211 -3.14 -5.23 -0.05
N ASP A 212 -2.05 -5.13 0.70
CA ASP A 212 -1.90 -4.16 1.79
C ASP A 212 -1.94 -2.72 1.29
N THR A 213 -1.40 -2.44 0.10
CA THR A 213 -1.51 -1.13 -0.55
C THR A 213 -2.96 -0.78 -0.88
N LEU A 214 -3.74 -1.73 -1.39
CA LEU A 214 -5.17 -1.52 -1.66
C LEU A 214 -5.95 -1.25 -0.38
N ARG A 215 -5.73 -2.08 0.64
CA ARG A 215 -6.40 -1.99 1.93
C ARG A 215 -6.08 -0.66 2.60
N TRP A 216 -4.82 -0.25 2.60
CA TRP A 216 -4.40 1.05 3.13
C TRP A 216 -5.12 2.20 2.41
N GLN A 217 -5.28 2.16 1.09
CA GLN A 217 -6.02 3.19 0.35
C GLN A 217 -7.50 3.24 0.75
N GLN A 218 -8.15 2.08 0.82
CA GLN A 218 -9.55 1.98 1.23
C GLN A 218 -9.76 2.47 2.66
N GLU A 219 -8.88 2.10 3.59
CA GLU A 219 -8.92 2.59 4.97
C GLU A 219 -8.81 4.11 5.02
N ARG A 220 -7.94 4.73 4.21
CA ARG A 220 -7.79 6.18 4.17
C ARG A 220 -8.97 6.91 3.52
N GLU A 221 -9.63 6.31 2.54
CA GLU A 221 -10.86 6.84 1.95
C GLU A 221 -12.05 6.71 2.91
N LEU A 222 -12.19 5.56 3.56
CA LEU A 222 -13.22 5.30 4.57
C LEU A 222 -13.00 6.14 5.82
N GLU A 223 -11.76 6.38 6.23
CA GLU A 223 -11.42 7.32 7.31
C GLU A 223 -11.98 8.73 7.06
N GLN A 224 -12.11 9.17 5.80
CA GLN A 224 -12.74 10.47 5.51
C GLN A 224 -14.25 10.43 5.75
N GLN A 225 -14.88 9.27 5.56
CA GLN A 225 -16.33 9.11 5.58
C GLN A 225 -16.86 8.65 6.95
N GLU A 226 -16.24 7.64 7.57
CA GLU A 226 -16.71 6.94 8.77
C GLU A 226 -15.99 7.36 10.07
N LEU A 227 -16.60 7.00 11.20
CA LEU A 227 -16.21 7.42 12.55
C LEU A 227 -15.24 6.45 13.24
N ASP A 228 -15.20 5.17 12.85
CA ASP A 228 -14.57 4.08 13.62
C ASP A 228 -13.63 3.20 12.78
N VAL A 229 -12.92 3.80 11.83
CA VAL A 229 -11.96 3.04 11.02
C VAL A 229 -10.66 2.87 11.81
N ARG A 230 -10.42 1.65 12.29
CA ARG A 230 -9.12 1.24 12.82
C ARG A 230 -8.15 1.08 11.66
N GLN A 231 -7.04 1.81 11.69
CA GLN A 231 -5.92 1.55 10.79
C GLN A 231 -5.34 0.17 11.08
N THR A 232 -5.41 -0.73 10.11
CA THR A 232 -4.86 -2.09 10.24
C THR A 232 -3.56 -2.27 9.46
N VAL A 233 -3.29 -1.38 8.50
CA VAL A 233 -2.08 -1.41 7.66
C VAL A 233 -1.25 -0.16 7.88
N LEU A 234 0.05 -0.33 8.03
CA LEU A 234 1.01 0.78 8.04
C LEU A 234 1.65 0.97 6.66
N LEU A 235 2.09 2.18 6.37
CA LEU A 235 2.76 2.56 5.11
C LEU A 235 3.94 1.64 4.78
N LEU A 236 4.65 1.13 5.79
CA LEU A 236 5.77 0.21 5.59
C LEU A 236 5.34 -1.11 4.94
N GLN A 237 4.09 -1.54 5.09
CA GLN A 237 3.58 -2.77 4.46
C GLN A 237 3.11 -2.54 3.01
N THR A 238 3.22 -1.30 2.52
CA THR A 238 2.67 -0.91 1.23
C THR A 238 3.76 -0.58 0.21
N LEU A 239 3.38 -0.54 -1.05
CA LEU A 239 4.21 -0.06 -2.16
C LEU A 239 4.40 1.46 -2.15
N HIS A 240 3.80 2.21 -1.20
CA HIS A 240 4.03 3.65 -1.12
C HIS A 240 5.44 4.02 -0.67
N PHE A 241 6.08 3.15 0.10
CA PHE A 241 7.41 3.39 0.67
C PHE A 241 8.49 2.43 0.16
N SER A 242 8.12 1.46 -0.69
CA SER A 242 9.08 0.53 -1.27
C SER A 242 10.17 1.21 -2.08
N ASP A 243 11.26 0.52 -2.37
CA ASP A 243 12.25 0.92 -3.37
C ASP A 243 11.68 0.67 -4.79
N LEU A 244 11.75 1.67 -5.67
CA LEU A 244 11.09 1.62 -6.98
C LEU A 244 11.80 0.68 -7.91
N GLU A 245 13.12 0.74 -7.91
CA GLU A 245 13.92 -0.13 -8.73
C GLU A 245 13.70 -1.59 -8.31
N LYS A 246 13.72 -1.88 -7.00
CA LYS A 246 13.45 -3.25 -6.52
C LYS A 246 12.03 -3.72 -6.84
N THR A 247 11.03 -2.86 -6.66
CA THR A 247 9.64 -3.19 -6.96
C THR A 247 9.45 -3.45 -8.46
N GLU A 248 9.98 -2.57 -9.32
CA GLU A 248 9.90 -2.71 -10.77
C GLU A 248 10.63 -3.96 -11.27
N VAL A 249 11.82 -4.25 -10.74
CA VAL A 249 12.58 -5.46 -11.10
C VAL A 249 11.82 -6.74 -10.73
N ALA A 250 11.26 -6.81 -9.52
CA ALA A 250 10.47 -7.96 -9.08
C ALA A 250 9.23 -8.18 -9.96
N ILE A 251 8.51 -7.09 -10.27
CA ILE A 251 7.38 -7.12 -11.21
C ILE A 251 7.79 -7.65 -12.58
N VAL A 252 8.90 -7.14 -13.14
CA VAL A 252 9.38 -7.59 -14.45
C VAL A 252 9.72 -9.08 -14.42
N GLU A 253 10.30 -9.59 -13.33
CA GLU A 253 10.63 -11.01 -13.18
C GLU A 253 9.37 -11.89 -13.17
N VAL A 254 8.33 -11.48 -12.44
CA VAL A 254 7.02 -12.16 -12.50
C VAL A 254 6.46 -12.16 -13.93
N LEU A 255 6.48 -11.03 -14.63
CA LEU A 255 5.93 -10.92 -15.98
C LEU A 255 6.72 -11.73 -17.02
N VAL A 256 8.04 -11.76 -16.91
CA VAL A 256 8.91 -12.59 -17.76
C VAL A 256 8.63 -14.06 -17.49
N GLY A 257 8.60 -14.46 -16.21
CA GLY A 257 8.33 -15.82 -15.81
C GLY A 257 6.96 -16.32 -16.30
N LEU A 258 5.91 -15.51 -16.13
CA LEU A 258 4.57 -15.80 -16.68
C LEU A 258 4.62 -15.95 -18.21
N SER A 259 5.32 -15.05 -18.91
CA SER A 259 5.46 -15.12 -20.37
C SER A 259 6.18 -16.39 -20.84
N CYS A 260 7.16 -16.87 -20.07
CA CYS A 260 7.84 -18.13 -20.33
C CYS A 260 6.89 -19.32 -20.13
N ILE A 261 6.22 -19.41 -18.98
CA ILE A 261 5.27 -20.49 -18.66
C ILE A 261 4.19 -20.58 -19.76
N TYR A 262 3.54 -19.47 -20.11
CA TYR A 262 2.51 -19.45 -21.16
C TYR A 262 3.03 -19.87 -22.53
N ARG A 263 4.27 -19.49 -22.88
CA ARG A 263 4.87 -19.94 -24.15
C ARG A 263 5.01 -21.47 -24.16
N TYR A 264 5.52 -22.06 -23.08
CA TYR A 264 5.72 -23.51 -23.00
C TYR A 264 4.38 -24.27 -22.98
N GLU A 265 3.38 -23.76 -22.27
CA GLU A 265 2.03 -24.32 -22.28
C GLU A 265 1.39 -24.26 -23.68
N ASN A 266 1.54 -23.14 -24.40
CA ASN A 266 1.03 -22.99 -25.76
C ASN A 266 1.81 -23.85 -26.79
N LEU A 267 3.08 -24.17 -26.53
CA LEU A 267 3.85 -25.14 -27.32
C LEU A 267 3.39 -26.58 -27.05
N ARG A 268 3.09 -26.93 -25.78
CA ARG A 268 2.51 -28.23 -25.41
C ARG A 268 1.08 -28.39 -25.97
N GLY A 269 0.24 -27.37 -25.88
CA GLY A 269 -1.12 -27.36 -26.43
C GLY A 269 -1.14 -27.60 -27.94
N ARG A 270 -0.24 -26.94 -28.69
CA ARG A 270 -0.07 -27.20 -30.13
C ARG A 270 0.44 -28.61 -30.46
N HIS A 271 1.18 -29.25 -29.55
CA HIS A 271 1.64 -30.63 -29.71
C HIS A 271 0.55 -31.66 -29.36
N VAL A 272 -0.43 -31.31 -28.54
CA VAL A 272 -1.59 -32.17 -28.20
C VAL A 272 -2.73 -31.98 -29.22
N ASP A 273 -2.90 -30.78 -29.77
CA ASP A 273 -3.80 -30.50 -30.89
C ASP A 273 -3.23 -30.93 -32.26
N GLY A 274 -1.99 -31.44 -32.28
CA GLY A 274 -1.35 -32.06 -33.45
C GLY A 274 -2.03 -33.35 -33.95
N CYS A 275 -3.06 -33.86 -33.25
CA CYS A 275 -3.90 -34.97 -33.69
C CYS A 275 -5.36 -34.55 -33.93
N ARG A 276 -5.63 -33.30 -34.32
CA ARG A 276 -6.98 -32.89 -34.76
C ARG A 276 -6.99 -32.08 -36.06
N TRP A 277 -6.10 -32.46 -37.00
CA TRP A 277 -6.17 -32.07 -38.41
C TRP A 277 -6.07 -33.29 -39.36
N LEU A 278 -6.83 -34.35 -39.07
CA LEU A 278 -7.36 -35.27 -40.08
C LEU A 278 -8.83 -35.56 -39.76
#